data_AF-A0AAD8WG44-F1
#
_entry.id   AF-A0AAD8WG44-F1
#
_cell.length_a   1.000
_cell.length_b   1.000
_cell.length_c   1.000
_cell.angle_alpha   90.00
_cell.angle_beta   90.00
_cell.angle_gamma   90.00
#
_symmetry.space_group_name_H-M   'P 1'
#
loop_
_entity.id
_entity.type
_entity.pdbx_description
1 polymer ?
#
loop_
_entity_poly.entity_id
_entity_poly.type
_entity_poly.pdbx_seq_one_letter_code
_entity_poly.pdbx_strand_id
1 'polypeptide(L)'
;MASIQCEKKDVELSLEEKASLDELTKQAEHSLNSQELLAGTFVKGVKAAVVYSGKNKAGEECGWLLAFSDTTNSAGGRVFVECGHKGKFSNINWAQVEQKLEKSGAIAKAYDIETGTSLYAGICGPTGKSAVGAGFLV
;
A
#
# COMPACT_ATOMS: atom_id res chain seq x y z
N MET A 1 10.78 46.06 -56.62
CA MET A 1 10.75 45.16 -55.45
C MET A 1 9.36 45.28 -54.84
N ALA A 2 8.54 44.23 -54.90
CA ALA A 2 7.20 44.24 -54.32
C ALA A 2 7.22 43.51 -52.97
N SER A 3 6.82 44.19 -51.90
CA SER A 3 6.68 43.60 -50.57
C SER A 3 5.24 43.14 -50.37
N ILE A 4 5.07 41.85 -50.07
CA ILE A 4 3.80 41.25 -49.67
C ILE A 4 3.65 41.49 -48.15
N GLN A 5 2.66 42.29 -47.75
CA GLN A 5 2.24 42.37 -46.36
C GLN A 5 1.39 41.14 -46.01
N CYS A 6 1.85 40.37 -45.03
CA CYS A 6 1.10 39.28 -44.43
C CYS A 6 0.16 39.88 -43.37
N GLU A 7 -1.15 39.94 -43.65
CA GLU A 7 -2.17 40.31 -42.67
C GLU A 7 -2.21 39.26 -41.56
N LYS A 8 -1.81 39.64 -40.34
CA LYS A 8 -2.22 38.93 -39.12
C LYS A 8 -3.70 39.26 -38.89
N LYS A 9 -4.58 38.30 -39.12
CA LYS A 9 -5.93 38.33 -38.57
C LYS A 9 -5.85 37.97 -37.09
N ASP A 10 -5.96 38.98 -36.24
CA ASP A 10 -6.27 38.77 -34.84
C ASP A 10 -7.68 38.16 -34.77
N VAL A 11 -7.76 36.90 -34.33
CA VAL A 11 -9.04 36.23 -34.09
C VAL A 11 -9.63 36.84 -32.82
N GLU A 12 -10.46 37.85 -32.99
CA GLU A 12 -11.21 38.47 -31.91
C GLU A 12 -12.35 37.51 -31.51
N LEU A 13 -12.05 36.65 -30.53
CA LEU A 13 -13.02 35.72 -29.94
C LEU A 13 -14.24 36.49 -29.40
N SER A 14 -15.43 36.02 -29.78
CA SER A 14 -16.72 36.57 -29.34
C SER A 14 -16.82 36.56 -27.82
N LEU A 15 -17.54 37.52 -27.24
CA LEU A 15 -17.79 37.59 -25.80
C LEU A 15 -18.44 36.30 -25.25
N GLU A 16 -19.23 35.62 -26.08
CA GLU A 16 -19.87 34.34 -25.72
C GLU A 16 -18.86 33.19 -25.62
N GLU A 17 -17.86 33.16 -26.51
CA GLU A 17 -16.80 32.13 -26.50
C GLU A 17 -15.88 32.32 -25.29
N LYS A 18 -15.62 33.57 -24.89
CA LYS A 18 -14.85 33.89 -23.67
C LYS A 18 -15.59 33.46 -22.41
N ALA A 19 -16.89 33.75 -22.32
CA ALA A 19 -17.70 33.33 -21.19
C ALA A 19 -17.79 31.79 -21.08
N SER A 20 -17.93 31.09 -22.22
CA SER A 20 -17.95 29.62 -22.23
C SER A 20 -16.61 29.01 -21.81
N LEU A 21 -15.48 29.67 -22.10
CA LEU A 21 -14.17 29.19 -21.69
C LEU A 21 -13.94 29.37 -20.18
N ASP A 22 -14.33 30.52 -19.63
CA ASP A 22 -14.24 30.78 -18.19
C ASP A 22 -15.11 29.79 -17.38
N GLU A 23 -16.30 29.46 -17.88
CA GLU A 23 -17.19 28.45 -17.28
C GLU A 23 -16.53 27.06 -17.27
N LEU A 24 -15.87 26.67 -18.37
CA LEU A 24 -15.15 25.39 -18.48
C LEU A 24 -13.92 25.35 -17.57
N THR A 25 -13.16 26.44 -17.45
CA THR A 25 -12.03 26.52 -16.52
C THR A 25 -12.51 26.41 -15.07
N LYS A 26 -13.60 27.09 -14.72
CA LYS A 26 -14.20 27.02 -13.38
C LYS A 26 -14.73 25.62 -13.03
N GLN A 27 -15.30 24.91 -14.02
CA GLN A 27 -15.74 23.52 -13.85
C GLN A 27 -14.54 22.57 -13.68
N ALA A 28 -13.46 22.77 -14.43
CA ALA A 28 -12.24 21.97 -14.32
C ALA A 28 -11.57 22.13 -12.94
N GLU A 29 -11.49 23.37 -12.41
CA GLU A 29 -10.94 23.65 -11.08
C GLU A 29 -11.75 22.97 -9.96
N HIS A 30 -13.08 22.98 -10.05
CA HIS A 30 -13.94 22.29 -9.10
C HIS A 30 -13.79 20.75 -9.17
N SER A 31 -13.54 20.22 -10.37
CA SER A 31 -13.30 18.79 -10.58
C SER A 31 -11.92 18.33 -10.06
N LEU A 32 -10.89 19.17 -10.19
CA LEU A 32 -9.54 18.91 -9.66
C LEU A 32 -9.50 18.87 -8.12
N ASN A 33 -10.25 19.75 -7.45
CA ASN A 33 -10.38 19.72 -5.99
C ASN A 33 -11.10 18.46 -5.45
N SER A 34 -11.94 17.82 -6.25
CA SER A 34 -12.62 16.57 -5.86
C SER A 34 -11.74 15.33 -6.04
N GLN A 35 -10.78 15.34 -6.98
CA GLN A 35 -9.79 14.25 -7.13
C GLN A 35 -8.67 14.32 -6.07
N GLU A 36 -8.29 15.52 -5.60
CA GLU A 36 -7.34 15.68 -4.48
C GLU A 36 -7.94 15.30 -3.12
N LEU A 37 -9.27 15.31 -2.95
CA LEU A 37 -9.92 14.86 -1.72
C LEU A 37 -9.82 13.32 -1.52
N LEU A 38 -9.55 12.56 -2.58
CA LEU A 38 -9.22 11.14 -2.49
C LEU A 38 -7.72 10.87 -2.28
N ALA A 39 -6.88 11.90 -2.35
CA ALA A 39 -5.48 11.90 -1.92
C ALA A 39 -5.30 12.36 -0.45
N GLY A 40 -6.39 12.78 0.21
CA GLY A 40 -6.40 13.52 1.48
C GLY A 40 -6.33 12.69 2.77
N THR A 41 -5.95 11.42 2.72
CA THR A 41 -5.37 10.72 3.88
C THR A 41 -4.33 9.74 3.37
N PHE A 42 -3.18 10.26 2.91
CA PHE A 42 -1.98 9.44 2.88
C PHE A 42 -1.78 8.89 4.29
N VAL A 43 -2.11 7.61 4.46
CA VAL A 43 -1.78 6.87 5.68
C VAL A 43 -0.26 6.91 5.74
N LYS A 44 0.31 7.86 6.49
CA LYS A 44 1.76 7.95 6.67
C LYS A 44 2.17 6.68 7.41
N GLY A 45 2.98 5.86 6.75
CA GLY A 45 3.38 4.59 7.32
C GLY A 45 3.90 3.61 6.30
N VAL A 46 4.35 2.48 6.82
CA VAL A 46 4.75 1.33 6.03
C VAL A 46 3.79 0.19 6.32
N LYS A 47 3.37 -0.52 5.27
CA LYS A 47 2.82 -1.87 5.37
C LYS A 47 3.60 -2.74 4.41
N ALA A 48 4.00 -3.92 4.85
CA ALA A 48 4.68 -4.88 4.00
C ALA A 48 4.39 -6.30 4.48
N ALA A 49 4.59 -7.25 3.57
CA ALA A 49 4.57 -8.66 3.88
C ALA A 49 5.66 -9.38 3.09
N VAL A 50 6.19 -10.44 3.68
CA VAL A 50 7.20 -11.30 3.10
C VAL A 50 6.87 -12.75 3.41
N VAL A 51 7.17 -13.64 2.46
CA VAL A 51 7.06 -15.08 2.65
C VAL A 51 8.44 -15.69 2.48
N TYR A 52 8.92 -16.36 3.52
CA TYR A 52 10.10 -17.21 3.46
C TYR A 52 9.67 -18.64 3.15
N SER A 53 10.51 -19.38 2.42
CA SER A 53 10.29 -20.80 2.12
C SER A 53 11.54 -21.59 2.47
N GLY A 54 11.36 -22.84 2.87
CA GLY A 54 12.44 -23.73 3.31
C GLY A 54 11.93 -25.13 3.60
N LYS A 55 12.77 -25.98 4.19
CA LYS A 55 12.40 -27.35 4.55
C LYS A 55 12.37 -27.54 6.06
N ASN A 56 11.42 -28.33 6.56
CA ASN A 56 11.42 -28.78 7.96
C ASN A 56 12.42 -29.94 8.16
N LYS A 57 12.51 -30.45 9.39
CA LYS A 57 13.37 -31.61 9.74
C LYS A 57 13.05 -32.89 8.97
N ALA A 58 11.80 -33.04 8.49
CA ALA A 58 11.38 -34.16 7.67
C ALA A 58 11.71 -33.97 6.16
N GLY A 59 12.24 -32.81 5.78
CA GLY A 59 12.57 -32.48 4.39
C GLY A 59 11.40 -31.94 3.56
N GLU A 60 10.26 -31.66 4.19
CA GLU A 60 9.05 -31.14 3.54
C GLU A 60 9.13 -29.63 3.32
N GLU A 61 8.65 -29.19 2.16
CA GLU A 61 8.62 -27.77 1.80
C GLU A 61 7.58 -27.00 2.64
N CYS A 62 8.07 -26.03 3.39
CA CYS A 62 7.30 -25.18 4.30
C CYS A 62 7.45 -23.69 3.94
N GLY A 63 6.55 -22.87 4.48
CA GLY A 63 6.62 -21.42 4.36
C GLY A 63 6.27 -20.68 5.64
N TRP A 64 6.74 -19.44 5.71
CA TRP A 64 6.55 -18.52 6.83
C TRP A 64 6.20 -17.15 6.29
N LEU A 65 4.96 -16.71 6.50
CA LEU A 65 4.49 -15.38 6.17
C LEU A 65 4.65 -14.46 7.38
N LEU A 66 5.33 -13.34 7.16
CA LEU A 66 5.42 -12.22 8.09
C LEU A 66 4.82 -10.99 7.42
N ALA A 67 3.80 -10.41 8.03
CA ALA A 67 3.24 -9.11 7.64
C ALA A 67 3.36 -8.12 8.80
N PHE A 68 3.64 -6.86 8.49
CA PHE A 68 3.75 -5.82 9.50
C PHE A 68 3.23 -4.49 8.98
N SER A 69 2.78 -3.64 9.90
CA SER A 69 2.41 -2.27 9.62
C SER A 69 2.87 -1.33 10.73
N ASP A 70 3.42 -0.19 10.34
CA ASP A 70 3.68 0.94 11.22
C ASP A 70 3.05 2.17 10.58
N THR A 71 1.86 2.55 11.04
CA THR A 71 1.09 3.67 10.47
C THR A 71 0.74 4.70 11.53
N THR A 72 0.68 5.96 11.14
CA THR A 72 0.31 7.07 12.03
C THR A 72 -1.13 7.03 12.52
N ASN A 73 -1.98 6.24 11.87
CA ASN A 73 -3.40 6.12 12.19
C ASN A 73 -3.70 4.92 13.11
N SER A 74 -2.69 4.11 13.43
CA SER A 74 -2.80 2.97 14.34
C SER A 74 -2.19 3.29 15.69
N ALA A 75 -2.76 2.73 16.77
CA ALA A 75 -2.29 2.88 18.15
C ALA A 75 -0.92 2.20 18.45
N GLY A 76 -0.12 1.92 17.41
CA GLY A 76 1.16 1.23 17.49
C GLY A 76 1.43 0.35 16.27
N GLY A 77 2.65 -0.17 16.19
CA GLY A 77 3.03 -1.15 15.19
C GLY A 77 2.22 -2.44 15.34
N ARG A 78 1.88 -3.06 14.21
CA ARG A 78 1.18 -4.34 14.15
C ARG A 78 2.00 -5.37 13.39
N VAL A 79 1.86 -6.62 13.80
CA VAL A 79 2.52 -7.76 13.18
C VAL A 79 1.54 -8.92 13.07
N PHE A 80 1.57 -9.62 11.94
CA PHE A 80 0.81 -10.83 11.68
C PHE A 80 1.74 -11.90 11.11
N VAL A 81 1.55 -13.14 11.57
CA VAL A 81 2.40 -14.26 11.18
C VAL A 81 1.58 -15.49 10.88
N GLU A 82 2.05 -16.30 9.92
CA GLU A 82 1.45 -17.58 9.57
C GLU A 82 2.54 -18.53 9.08
N CYS A 83 2.45 -19.81 9.44
CA CYS A 83 3.37 -20.85 8.99
C CYS A 83 2.61 -22.11 8.56
N GLY A 84 3.32 -23.05 7.94
CA GLY A 84 2.79 -24.35 7.49
C GLY A 84 3.37 -24.80 6.14
N HIS A 85 2.69 -25.73 5.48
CA HIS A 85 3.09 -26.23 4.16
C HIS A 85 3.25 -25.10 3.14
N LYS A 86 4.27 -25.19 2.27
CA LYS A 86 4.54 -24.19 1.22
C LYS A 86 3.35 -23.96 0.29
N GLY A 87 2.56 -25.02 0.03
CA GLY A 87 1.35 -24.94 -0.79
C GLY A 87 0.34 -23.89 -0.32
N LYS A 88 0.27 -23.63 1.00
CA LYS A 88 -0.58 -22.60 1.60
C LYS A 88 -0.27 -21.17 1.12
N PHE A 89 0.97 -20.95 0.66
CA PHE A 89 1.47 -19.65 0.22
C PHE A 89 1.54 -19.52 -1.31
N SER A 90 1.02 -20.49 -2.06
CA SER A 90 0.99 -20.45 -3.53
C SER A 90 -0.05 -19.47 -4.09
N ASN A 91 -1.15 -19.23 -3.36
CA ASN A 91 -2.22 -18.31 -3.73
C ASN A 91 -2.69 -17.52 -2.50
N ILE A 92 -1.88 -16.53 -2.10
CA ILE A 92 -2.13 -15.75 -0.88
C ILE A 92 -3.25 -14.75 -1.13
N ASN A 93 -4.29 -14.80 -0.29
CA ASN A 93 -5.30 -13.76 -0.25
C ASN A 93 -4.77 -12.56 0.56
N TRP A 94 -4.14 -11.61 -0.12
CA TRP A 94 -3.54 -10.43 0.49
C TRP A 94 -4.55 -9.55 1.24
N ALA A 95 -5.80 -9.49 0.78
CA ALA A 95 -6.85 -8.74 1.47
C ALA A 95 -7.19 -9.36 2.84
N GLN A 96 -7.17 -10.70 2.94
CA GLN A 96 -7.33 -11.38 4.23
C GLN A 96 -6.11 -11.18 5.13
N VAL A 97 -4.89 -11.19 4.58
CA VAL A 97 -3.66 -10.91 5.35
C VAL A 97 -3.73 -9.49 5.92
N GLU A 98 -4.15 -8.51 5.13
CA GLU A 98 -4.33 -7.14 5.59
C GLU A 98 -5.40 -7.04 6.69
N GLN A 99 -6.57 -7.67 6.52
CA GLN A 99 -7.59 -7.69 7.56
C GLN A 99 -7.14 -8.34 8.88
N LYS A 100 -6.33 -9.41 8.80
CA LYS A 100 -5.74 -10.06 9.98
C LYS A 100 -4.70 -9.14 10.65
N LEU A 101 -3.87 -8.46 9.84
CA LEU A 101 -2.89 -7.49 10.32
C LEU A 101 -3.56 -6.28 11.00
N GLU A 102 -4.66 -5.76 10.46
CA GLU A 102 -5.39 -4.64 11.07
C GLU A 102 -5.95 -4.96 12.46
N LYS A 103 -6.22 -6.25 12.72
CA LYS A 103 -6.75 -6.75 13.99
C LYS A 103 -5.67 -7.24 14.94
N SER A 104 -4.40 -7.23 14.53
CA SER A 104 -3.31 -7.78 15.32
C SER A 104 -2.67 -6.73 16.25
N GLY A 105 -1.81 -7.21 17.14
CA GLY A 105 -1.01 -6.37 18.03
C GLY A 105 0.46 -6.31 17.62
N ALA A 106 1.29 -5.78 18.52
CA ALA A 106 2.73 -5.62 18.30
C ALA A 106 3.53 -6.94 18.37
N ILE A 107 2.91 -8.05 18.81
CA ILE A 107 3.54 -9.37 18.93
C ILE A 107 2.61 -10.40 18.30
N ALA A 108 3.15 -11.33 17.52
CA ALA A 108 2.38 -12.44 16.97
C ALA A 108 3.17 -13.75 17.01
N LYS A 109 2.42 -14.86 17.10
CA LYS A 109 2.94 -16.23 17.14
C LYS A 109 2.09 -17.12 16.22
N ALA A 110 2.74 -18.01 15.49
CA ALA A 110 2.10 -19.08 14.75
C ALA A 110 2.83 -20.40 15.01
N TYR A 111 2.06 -21.49 15.05
CA TYR A 111 2.54 -22.85 15.13
C TYR A 111 1.66 -23.73 14.25
N ASP A 112 2.29 -24.57 13.44
CA ASP A 112 1.63 -25.54 12.59
C ASP A 112 2.02 -26.96 13.02
N ILE A 113 1.04 -27.73 13.47
CA ILE A 113 1.28 -29.06 14.04
C ILE A 113 1.68 -30.08 12.98
N GLU A 114 1.21 -29.91 11.74
CA GLU A 114 1.46 -30.85 10.64
C GLU A 114 2.92 -30.77 10.19
N THR A 115 3.43 -29.56 9.95
CA THR A 115 4.81 -29.35 9.49
C THR A 115 5.82 -29.18 10.63
N GLY A 116 5.34 -28.99 11.87
CA GLY A 116 6.17 -28.67 13.03
C GLY A 116 6.77 -27.26 12.99
N THR A 117 6.37 -26.42 12.05
CA THR A 117 6.93 -25.07 11.89
C THR A 117 6.36 -24.09 12.91
N SER A 118 7.17 -23.13 13.34
CA SER A 118 6.70 -21.99 14.12
C SER A 118 7.33 -20.68 13.69
N LEU A 119 6.60 -19.60 13.98
CA LEU A 119 7.01 -18.22 13.74
C LEU A 119 6.67 -17.37 14.95
N TYR A 120 7.65 -16.64 15.46
CA TYR A 120 7.47 -15.57 16.44
C TYR A 120 7.90 -14.26 15.83
N ALA A 121 7.10 -13.20 15.94
CA ALA A 121 7.49 -11.88 15.50
C ALA A 121 7.04 -10.79 16.46
N GLY A 122 7.78 -9.69 16.45
CA GLY A 122 7.46 -8.49 17.19
C GLY A 122 7.87 -7.23 16.43
N ILE A 123 7.13 -6.16 16.67
CA ILE A 123 7.46 -4.82 16.21
C ILE A 123 7.55 -3.89 17.43
N CYS A 124 8.61 -3.08 17.51
CA CYS A 124 8.81 -2.15 18.61
C CYS A 124 9.48 -0.85 18.15
N GLY A 125 9.26 0.22 18.90
CA GLY A 125 9.80 1.55 18.60
C GLY A 125 8.71 2.59 18.39
N PRO A 126 9.09 3.86 18.22
CA PRO A 126 8.14 4.92 17.93
C PRO A 126 7.67 4.83 16.47
N THR A 127 6.45 5.28 16.21
CA THR A 127 5.85 5.31 14.87
C THR A 127 6.78 5.97 13.86
N GLY A 128 7.01 5.30 12.72
CA GLY A 128 7.90 5.73 11.65
C GLY A 128 9.38 5.40 11.88
N LYS A 129 9.74 4.81 13.01
CA LYS A 129 11.11 4.32 13.32
C LYS A 129 11.08 2.96 14.01
N SER A 130 10.05 2.16 13.75
CA SER A 130 9.90 0.85 14.37
C SER A 130 10.88 -0.17 13.78
N ALA A 131 11.35 -1.10 14.61
CA ALA A 131 12.09 -2.28 14.22
C ALA A 131 11.16 -3.49 14.25
N VAL A 132 11.28 -4.37 13.25
CA VAL A 132 10.56 -5.64 13.18
C VAL A 132 11.57 -6.77 13.34
N GLY A 133 11.34 -7.65 14.31
CA GLY A 133 12.12 -8.87 14.51
C GLY A 133 11.25 -10.10 14.34
N ALA A 134 11.78 -11.14 13.71
CA ALA A 134 11.10 -12.42 13.55
C ALA A 134 12.08 -13.60 13.72
N GLY A 135 11.60 -14.67 14.37
CA GLY A 135 12.30 -15.93 14.53
C GLY A 135 11.52 -17.06 13.85
N PHE A 136 12.19 -17.76 12.93
CA PHE A 136 11.64 -18.85 12.13
C PHE A 136 12.20 -20.18 12.63
N LEU A 137 11.34 -21.12 13.00
CA LEU A 137 11.73 -22.39 13.63
C LEU A 137 11.19 -23.58 12.84
N VAL A 138 12.00 -24.66 12.83
CA VAL A 138 11.81 -25.96 12.15
C VAL A 138 12.18 -27.15 13.04
#